data_AF-A0A1Q7SNL8-F1
#
_entry.id   AF-A0A1Q7SNL8-F1
#
_cell.length_a   1.000
_cell.length_b   1.000
_cell.length_c   1.000
_cell.angle_alpha   90.00
_cell.angle_beta   90.00
_cell.angle_gamma   90.00
#
_symmetry.space_group_name_H-M   'P 1'
#
loop_
_entity.id
_entity.type
_entity.pdbx_description
1 polymer ?
#
loop_
_entity_poly.entity_id
_entity_poly.type
_entity_poly.pdbx_seq_one_letter_code
_entity_poly.pdbx_strand_id
1 'polypeptide(L)'
;MTSRGALRERARAILKLDDPPWRIAAALAVGVFVSCTPFYGFQTLLSLVVATVFRLSKATVLVGTWLNLPWFAPLVYGAALWVGGRLVPDAPGVASEVGALLAASGSFSWPRVVAVLQNLSVPLLVGTTVVGAVAGLATYVVALGVLRRRQARGMMGP
;
A
#
# COMPACT_ATOMS: atom_id res chain seq x y z
N MET A 1 3.52 33.52 -17.93
CA MET A 1 3.79 32.80 -16.66
C MET A 1 3.39 31.34 -16.86
N THR A 2 4.36 30.43 -16.95
CA THR A 2 4.17 29.07 -17.47
C THR A 2 3.31 28.21 -16.53
N SER A 3 2.17 27.71 -17.04
CA SER A 3 1.22 26.78 -16.39
C SER A 3 1.85 25.67 -15.53
N ARG A 4 3.06 25.21 -15.89
CA ARG A 4 3.84 24.20 -15.14
C ARG A 4 4.25 24.62 -13.72
N GLY A 5 4.47 25.92 -13.47
CA GLY A 5 4.87 26.43 -12.14
C GLY A 5 3.70 26.40 -11.14
N ALA A 6 2.55 26.92 -11.54
CA ALA A 6 1.34 26.94 -10.73
C ALA A 6 0.82 25.52 -10.39
N LEU A 7 0.93 24.57 -11.33
CA LEU A 7 0.59 23.16 -11.08
C LEU A 7 1.51 22.52 -10.03
N ARG A 8 2.81 22.83 -10.05
CA ARG A 8 3.76 22.33 -9.06
C ARG A 8 3.49 22.88 -7.66
N GLU A 9 3.19 24.17 -7.55
CA GLU A 9 2.80 24.79 -6.27
C GLU A 9 1.50 24.20 -5.71
N ARG A 10 0.48 24.05 -6.55
CA ARG A 10 -0.79 23.44 -6.14
C ARG A 10 -0.61 21.98 -5.71
N ALA A 11 0.16 21.19 -6.46
CA ALA A 11 0.46 19.81 -6.08
C ALA A 11 1.23 19.76 -4.75
N ARG A 12 2.16 20.69 -4.52
CA ARG A 12 2.93 20.78 -3.28
C ARG A 12 2.04 21.12 -2.07
N ALA A 13 1.12 22.05 -2.24
CA ALA A 13 0.14 22.43 -1.22
C ALA A 13 -0.84 21.29 -0.89
N ILE A 14 -1.36 20.60 -1.92
CA ILE A 14 -2.30 19.48 -1.76
C ILE A 14 -1.63 18.28 -1.07
N LEU A 15 -0.38 17.99 -1.45
CA LEU A 15 0.42 16.93 -0.81
C LEU A 15 0.97 17.34 0.57
N LYS A 16 0.72 18.57 1.02
CA LYS A 16 1.31 19.15 2.23
C LYS A 16 2.80 18.89 2.32
N LEU A 17 3.53 19.13 1.23
CA LEU A 17 4.97 18.89 1.15
C LEU A 17 5.80 19.83 2.05
N ASP A 18 5.13 20.83 2.64
CA ASP A 18 5.68 21.76 3.64
C ASP A 18 5.64 21.17 5.06
N ASP A 19 4.96 20.04 5.27
CA ASP A 19 5.02 19.29 6.52
C ASP A 19 6.45 18.73 6.74
N PRO A 20 6.84 18.50 8.00
CA PRO A 20 8.16 17.96 8.28
C PRO A 20 8.34 16.60 7.59
N PRO A 21 9.56 16.29 7.11
CA PRO A 21 9.83 15.18 6.19
C PRO A 21 9.46 13.82 6.77
N TRP A 22 9.51 13.66 8.09
CA TRP A 22 9.06 12.46 8.80
C TRP A 22 7.55 12.23 8.66
N ARG A 23 6.74 13.29 8.61
CA ARG A 23 5.27 13.19 8.51
C ARG A 23 4.83 12.83 7.09
N ILE A 24 5.55 13.34 6.08
CA ILE A 24 5.37 12.97 4.67
C ILE A 24 5.79 11.52 4.44
N ALA A 25 6.94 11.10 4.99
CA ALA A 25 7.40 9.72 4.90
C ALA A 25 6.43 8.75 5.59
N ALA A 26 5.90 9.11 6.76
CA ALA A 26 4.88 8.31 7.45
C ALA A 26 3.58 8.19 6.63
N ALA A 27 3.11 9.29 6.04
CA ALA A 27 1.95 9.28 5.15
C ALA A 27 2.14 8.35 3.94
N LEU A 28 3.30 8.39 3.30
CA LEU A 28 3.65 7.49 2.19
C LEU A 28 3.69 6.02 2.65
N ALA A 29 4.36 5.74 3.77
CA ALA A 29 4.48 4.40 4.32
C ALA A 29 3.13 3.76 4.65
N VAL A 30 2.23 4.54 5.25
CA VAL A 30 0.86 4.12 5.54
C VAL A 30 0.07 3.86 4.26
N GLY A 31 0.23 4.70 3.23
CA GLY A 31 -0.38 4.44 1.92
C GLY A 31 0.11 3.13 1.29
N VAL A 32 1.42 2.88 1.31
CA VAL A 32 2.00 1.62 0.80
C VAL A 32 1.53 0.42 1.61
N PHE A 33 1.42 0.54 2.94
CA PHE A 33 0.85 -0.51 3.77
C PHE A 33 -0.59 -0.85 3.34
N VAL A 34 -1.43 0.17 3.14
CA VAL A 34 -2.81 -0.02 2.69
C VAL A 34 -2.85 -0.64 1.28
N SER A 35 -1.90 -0.33 0.40
CA SER A 35 -1.86 -0.90 -0.96
C SER A 35 -1.47 -2.37 -1.01
N CYS A 36 -0.75 -2.86 0.01
CA CYS A 36 -0.46 -4.28 0.17
C CYS A 36 -1.67 -5.09 0.64
N THR A 37 -2.72 -4.43 1.17
CA THR A 37 -3.93 -5.12 1.61
C THR A 37 -4.77 -5.57 0.41
N PRO A 38 -5.41 -6.75 0.49
CA PRO A 38 -6.16 -7.33 -0.63
C PRO A 38 -7.50 -6.65 -0.96
N PHE A 39 -7.78 -5.50 -0.36
CA PHE A 39 -9.04 -4.78 -0.51
C PHE A 39 -9.13 -3.97 -1.81
N TYR A 40 -8.84 -4.60 -2.96
CA TYR A 40 -8.97 -3.96 -4.27
C TYR A 40 -10.38 -3.38 -4.45
N GLY A 41 -10.47 -2.10 -4.85
CA GLY A 41 -11.71 -1.34 -4.94
C GLY A 41 -12.05 -0.52 -3.68
N PHE A 42 -11.76 -1.05 -2.48
CA PHE A 42 -11.98 -0.33 -1.21
C PHE A 42 -10.73 0.38 -0.67
N GLN A 43 -9.55 0.09 -1.23
CA GLN A 43 -8.28 0.70 -0.84
C GLN A 43 -8.34 2.23 -0.78
N THR A 44 -8.97 2.91 -1.75
CA THR A 44 -9.13 4.37 -1.76
C THR A 44 -9.89 4.88 -0.53
N LEU A 45 -11.01 4.23 -0.19
CA LEU A 45 -11.81 4.59 0.98
C LEU A 45 -11.06 4.29 2.27
N LEU A 46 -10.42 3.12 2.36
CA LEU A 46 -9.61 2.72 3.50
C LEU A 46 -8.45 3.70 3.73
N SER A 47 -7.78 4.12 2.65
CA SER A 47 -6.71 5.12 2.68
C SER A 47 -7.19 6.46 3.22
N LEU A 48 -8.39 6.89 2.84
CA LEU A 48 -9.02 8.12 3.33
C LEU A 48 -9.36 8.04 4.82
N VAL A 49 -9.92 6.92 5.26
CA VAL A 49 -10.24 6.67 6.67
C VAL A 49 -8.96 6.66 7.49
N VAL A 50 -7.97 5.87 7.09
CA VAL A 50 -6.66 5.76 7.76
C VAL A 50 -5.96 7.12 7.77
N ALA A 51 -5.91 7.85 6.66
CA ALA A 51 -5.34 9.19 6.62
C ALA A 51 -6.02 10.15 7.61
N THR A 52 -7.34 10.03 7.78
CA THR A 52 -8.10 10.88 8.70
C THR A 52 -7.84 10.49 10.16
N VAL A 53 -7.83 9.19 10.49
CA VAL A 53 -7.56 8.67 11.83
C VAL A 53 -6.15 9.06 12.29
N PHE A 54 -5.14 8.84 11.45
CA PHE A 54 -3.75 9.17 11.77
C PHE A 54 -3.40 10.65 11.55
N ARG A 55 -4.38 11.48 11.17
CA ARG A 55 -4.18 12.93 10.87
C ARG A 55 -3.07 13.19 9.85
N LEU A 56 -2.92 12.30 8.86
CA LEU A 56 -1.93 12.37 7.79
C LEU A 56 -2.49 13.11 6.57
N SER A 57 -1.60 13.52 5.66
CA SER A 57 -2.02 14.13 4.39
C SER A 57 -2.74 13.10 3.54
N LYS A 58 -4.06 13.27 3.36
CA LYS A 58 -4.91 12.39 2.54
C LYS A 58 -4.30 12.17 1.16
N ALA A 59 -3.88 13.23 0.49
CA ALA A 59 -3.27 13.17 -0.83
C ALA A 59 -1.98 12.33 -0.83
N THR A 60 -1.12 12.49 0.17
CA THR A 60 0.14 11.75 0.26
C THR A 60 -0.08 10.26 0.58
N VAL A 61 -1.05 9.94 1.44
CA VAL A 61 -1.47 8.57 1.71
C VAL A 61 -2.07 7.92 0.46
N LEU A 62 -2.93 8.64 -0.26
CA LEU A 62 -3.49 8.20 -1.55
C LEU A 62 -2.38 7.93 -2.59
N VAL A 63 -1.38 8.81 -2.70
CA VAL A 63 -0.23 8.59 -3.58
C VAL A 63 0.55 7.34 -3.18
N GLY A 64 0.81 7.13 -1.88
CA GLY A 64 1.45 5.90 -1.41
C GLY A 64 0.62 4.66 -1.71
N THR A 65 -0.71 4.79 -1.67
CA THR A 65 -1.63 3.68 -1.97
C THR A 65 -1.62 3.33 -3.45
N TRP A 66 -1.63 4.35 -4.31
CA TRP A 66 -1.58 4.19 -5.77
C TRP A 66 -0.18 3.91 -6.31
N LEU A 67 0.83 3.87 -5.43
CA LEU A 67 2.17 3.41 -5.77
C LEU A 67 2.23 1.89 -5.96
N ASN A 68 1.11 1.17 -5.82
CA ASN A 68 1.00 -0.24 -6.18
C ASN A 68 1.35 -0.38 -7.66
N LEU A 69 2.57 -0.85 -7.93
CA LEU A 69 2.97 -1.13 -9.29
C LEU A 69 2.52 -2.54 -9.64
N PRO A 70 1.76 -2.75 -10.73
CA PRO A 70 1.22 -4.06 -11.08
C PRO A 70 2.32 -5.13 -11.28
N TRP A 71 3.55 -4.69 -11.54
CA TRP A 71 4.72 -5.55 -11.61
C TRP A 71 5.31 -5.95 -10.24
N PHE A 72 5.05 -5.19 -9.17
CA PHE A 72 5.43 -5.55 -7.79
C PHE A 72 4.38 -6.46 -7.13
N ALA A 73 3.13 -6.38 -7.57
CA ALA A 73 2.02 -7.14 -6.99
C ALA A 73 2.29 -8.66 -6.92
N PRO A 74 2.76 -9.36 -7.98
CA PRO A 74 3.05 -10.79 -7.90
C PRO A 74 4.10 -11.13 -6.85
N LEU A 75 5.11 -10.27 -6.67
CA LEU A 75 6.18 -10.46 -5.70
C LEU A 75 5.67 -10.24 -4.27
N VAL A 76 4.89 -9.16 -4.06
CA VAL A 76 4.29 -8.81 -2.76
C VAL A 76 3.29 -9.89 -2.32
N TYR A 77 2.37 -10.30 -3.20
CA TYR A 77 1.38 -11.33 -2.90
C TYR A 77 2.02 -12.71 -2.76
N GLY A 78 2.98 -13.06 -3.63
CA GLY A 78 3.72 -14.32 -3.50
C GLY A 78 4.47 -14.41 -2.16
N ALA A 79 5.13 -13.33 -1.75
CA ALA A 79 5.78 -13.25 -0.43
C ALA A 79 4.74 -13.28 0.71
N ALA A 80 3.61 -12.58 0.58
CA ALA A 80 2.56 -12.55 1.59
C ALA A 80 1.96 -13.94 1.82
N LEU A 81 1.68 -14.69 0.75
CA LEU A 81 1.18 -16.05 0.83
C LEU A 81 2.23 -17.02 1.39
N TRP A 82 3.49 -16.85 1.02
CA TRP A 82 4.57 -17.67 1.57
C TRP A 82 4.74 -17.45 3.08
N VAL A 83 4.70 -16.19 3.53
CA VAL A 83 4.78 -15.83 4.95
C VAL A 83 3.52 -16.25 5.71
N GLY A 84 2.33 -15.96 5.16
CA GLY A 84 1.04 -16.34 5.73
C GLY A 84 0.89 -17.85 5.90
N GLY A 85 1.30 -18.62 4.89
CA GLY A 85 1.31 -20.09 4.92
C GLY A 85 2.27 -20.71 5.94
N ARG A 86 3.26 -19.94 6.43
CA ARG A 86 4.18 -20.37 7.49
C ARG A 86 3.73 -19.96 8.89
N LEU A 87 2.94 -18.90 9.00
CA LEU A 87 2.47 -18.35 10.28
C LEU A 87 1.11 -18.90 10.68
N VAL A 88 0.28 -19.34 9.73
CA VAL A 88 -1.05 -19.89 9.98
C VAL A 88 -1.01 -21.41 9.82
N PRO A 89 -1.31 -22.19 10.87
CA PRO A 89 -1.48 -23.64 10.76
C PRO A 89 -2.60 -23.97 9.76
N ASP A 90 -2.39 -24.95 8.89
CA ASP A 90 -3.34 -25.40 7.85
C ASP A 90 -3.67 -24.38 6.74
N ALA A 91 -2.87 -23.33 6.58
CA ALA A 91 -3.08 -22.39 5.48
C ALA A 91 -2.85 -23.06 4.12
N PRO A 92 -3.77 -22.88 3.15
CA PRO A 92 -3.61 -23.40 1.80
C PRO A 92 -2.35 -22.79 1.16
N GLY A 93 -1.51 -23.64 0.57
CA GLY A 93 -0.32 -23.19 -0.15
C GLY A 93 -0.67 -22.32 -1.37
N VAL A 94 0.31 -21.55 -1.86
CA VAL A 94 0.18 -20.68 -3.04
C VAL A 94 -0.48 -21.39 -4.23
N ALA A 95 -0.15 -22.67 -4.45
CA ALA A 95 -0.70 -23.47 -5.54
C ALA A 95 -2.21 -23.74 -5.38
N SER A 96 -2.69 -24.00 -4.15
CA SER A 96 -4.11 -24.22 -3.88
C SER A 96 -4.94 -22.93 -3.98
N GLU A 97 -4.37 -21.77 -3.63
CA GLU A 97 -5.07 -20.49 -3.79
C GLU A 97 -5.19 -20.07 -5.25
N VAL A 98 -4.13 -20.23 -6.04
CA VAL A 98 -4.17 -19.98 -7.49
C VAL A 98 -5.17 -20.93 -8.16
N GLY A 99 -5.19 -22.21 -7.75
CA GLY A 99 -6.19 -23.18 -8.19
C GLY A 99 -7.62 -22.77 -7.82
N ALA A 100 -7.85 -22.25 -6.61
CA ALA A 100 -9.15 -21.76 -6.18
C ALA A 100 -9.61 -20.51 -6.95
N LEU A 101 -8.71 -19.58 -7.26
CA LEU A 101 -9.00 -18.40 -8.07
C LEU A 101 -9.35 -18.77 -9.52
N LEU A 102 -8.61 -19.71 -10.12
CA LEU A 102 -8.91 -20.26 -11.44
C LEU A 102 -10.24 -21.03 -11.45
N ALA A 103 -10.53 -21.83 -10.42
CA ALA A 103 -11.80 -22.55 -10.32
C ALA A 103 -12.99 -21.61 -10.08
N ALA A 104 -12.79 -20.52 -9.33
CA ALA A 104 -13.81 -19.49 -9.13
C ALA A 104 -14.13 -18.71 -10.42
N SER A 105 -13.16 -18.61 -11.35
CA SER A 105 -13.35 -17.92 -12.63
C SER A 105 -14.34 -18.62 -13.58
N GLY A 106 -14.60 -19.93 -13.39
CA GLY A 106 -15.47 -20.72 -14.25
C GLY A 106 -16.90 -20.95 -13.74
N SER A 107 -17.19 -20.69 -12.46
CA SER A 107 -18.53 -20.95 -11.89
C SER A 107 -18.85 -19.99 -10.75
N PHE A 108 -19.70 -19.00 -11.01
CA PHE A 108 -20.17 -18.05 -10.01
C PHE A 108 -21.23 -18.69 -9.11
N SER A 109 -20.93 -18.81 -7.81
CA SER A 109 -21.81 -19.40 -6.80
C SER A 109 -21.67 -18.64 -5.49
N TRP A 110 -22.78 -18.10 -4.97
CA TRP A 110 -22.79 -17.28 -3.75
C TRP A 110 -22.18 -18.00 -2.53
N PRO A 111 -22.57 -19.24 -2.19
CA PRO A 111 -21.97 -19.96 -1.07
C PRO A 111 -20.46 -20.18 -1.23
N ARG A 112 -20.00 -20.37 -2.48
CA ARG A 112 -18.59 -20.56 -2.80
C ARG A 112 -17.80 -19.26 -2.68
N VAL A 113 -18.38 -18.13 -3.09
CA VAL A 113 -17.81 -16.79 -2.88
C VAL A 113 -17.60 -16.51 -1.39
N VAL A 114 -18.58 -16.85 -0.53
CA VAL A 114 -18.46 -16.65 0.92
C VAL A 114 -17.36 -17.54 1.52
N ALA A 115 -17.29 -18.82 1.14
CA ALA A 115 -16.26 -19.74 1.62
C ALA A 115 -14.84 -19.33 1.17
N VAL A 116 -14.70 -18.87 -0.07
CA VAL A 116 -13.45 -18.32 -0.62
C VAL A 116 -13.06 -17.04 0.12
N LEU A 117 -14.02 -16.16 0.41
CA LEU A 117 -13.76 -14.97 1.22
C LEU A 117 -13.23 -15.36 2.60
N GLN A 118 -13.89 -16.27 3.33
CA GLN A 118 -13.51 -16.61 4.69
C GLN A 118 -12.14 -17.31 4.78
N ASN A 119 -11.87 -18.27 3.89
CA ASN A 119 -10.64 -19.06 3.93
C ASN A 119 -9.41 -18.35 3.35
N LEU A 120 -9.58 -17.46 2.36
CA LEU A 120 -8.48 -16.66 1.82
C LEU A 120 -8.22 -15.40 2.67
N SER A 121 -9.22 -14.85 3.36
CA SER A 121 -9.04 -13.58 4.08
C SER A 121 -8.02 -13.68 5.21
N VAL A 122 -8.04 -14.75 6.01
CA VAL A 122 -7.20 -14.81 7.22
C VAL A 122 -5.70 -14.96 6.90
N PRO A 123 -5.25 -15.95 6.09
CA PRO A 123 -3.84 -16.11 5.77
C PRO A 123 -3.30 -14.92 4.98
N LEU A 124 -4.14 -14.36 4.10
CA LEU A 124 -3.77 -13.26 3.23
C LEU A 124 -3.75 -11.93 4.00
N LEU A 125 -4.63 -11.69 4.96
CA LEU A 125 -4.53 -10.53 5.86
C LEU A 125 -3.28 -10.61 6.75
N VAL A 126 -2.97 -11.79 7.30
CA VAL A 126 -1.75 -11.98 8.12
C VAL A 126 -0.49 -11.78 7.25
N GLY A 127 -0.44 -12.41 6.08
CA GLY A 127 0.65 -12.28 5.13
C GLY A 127 0.86 -10.85 4.63
N THR A 128 -0.23 -10.17 4.26
CA THR A 128 -0.18 -8.78 3.78
C THR A 128 0.09 -7.78 4.89
N THR A 129 -0.24 -8.08 6.15
CA THR A 129 0.17 -7.25 7.29
C THR A 129 1.68 -7.29 7.47
N VAL A 130 2.29 -8.47 7.42
CA VAL A 130 3.74 -8.60 7.57
C VAL A 130 4.47 -7.99 6.37
N VAL A 131 4.08 -8.35 5.15
CA VAL A 131 4.71 -7.82 3.94
C VAL A 131 4.46 -6.32 3.79
N GLY A 132 3.24 -5.86 4.06
CA GLY A 132 2.88 -4.46 4.08
C GLY A 132 3.65 -3.67 5.14
N ALA A 133 3.90 -4.24 6.32
CA ALA A 133 4.71 -3.60 7.35
C ALA A 133 6.17 -3.44 6.90
N VAL A 134 6.75 -4.48 6.28
CA VAL A 134 8.12 -4.42 5.73
C VAL A 134 8.20 -3.42 4.58
N ALA A 135 7.25 -3.45 3.64
CA ALA A 135 7.20 -2.54 2.50
C ALA A 135 6.94 -1.08 2.94
N GLY A 136 6.06 -0.88 3.90
CA GLY A 136 5.78 0.41 4.53
C GLY A 136 7.02 0.96 5.24
N LEU A 137 7.73 0.12 6.01
CA LEU A 137 8.96 0.51 6.70
C LEU A 137 10.08 0.86 5.70
N ALA A 138 10.27 0.04 4.66
CA ALA A 138 11.22 0.32 3.60
C ALA A 138 10.89 1.66 2.90
N THR A 139 9.62 1.88 2.60
CA THR A 139 9.12 3.15 2.03
C THR A 139 9.40 4.32 2.96
N TYR A 140 9.16 4.17 4.27
CA TYR A 140 9.45 5.21 5.25
C TYR A 140 10.93 5.61 5.24
N VAL A 141 11.84 4.63 5.29
CA VAL A 141 13.29 4.87 5.30
C VAL A 141 13.76 5.54 4.02
N VAL A 142 13.32 5.03 2.85
CA VAL A 142 13.68 5.60 1.55
C VAL A 142 13.11 7.01 1.39
N ALA A 143 11.83 7.20 1.68
CA ALA A 143 11.18 8.51 1.57
C ALA A 143 11.82 9.54 2.50
N LEU A 144 12.09 9.17 3.75
CA LEU A 144 12.76 10.04 4.72
C LEU A 144 14.18 10.40 4.25
N GLY A 145 14.94 9.43 3.75
CA GLY A 145 16.29 9.65 3.23
C GLY A 145 16.30 10.59 2.02
N VAL A 146 15.37 10.40 1.08
CA VAL A 146 15.22 11.26 -0.12
C VAL A 146 14.78 12.67 0.29
N LEU A 147 13.80 12.81 1.18
CA LEU A 147 13.28 14.10 1.63
C LEU A 147 14.34 14.88 2.42
N ARG A 148 15.07 14.23 3.33
CA ARG A 148 16.18 14.86 4.07
C ARG A 148 17.30 15.34 3.15
N ARG A 149 17.69 14.51 2.16
CA ARG A 149 18.70 14.91 1.15
C ARG A 149 18.23 16.09 0.30
N ARG A 150 16.93 16.15 -0.03
CA ARG A 150 16.36 17.29 -0.78
C ARG A 150 16.31 18.57 0.05
N GLN A 151 15.98 18.49 1.34
CA GLN A 151 16.03 19.65 2.23
C GLN A 151 17.46 20.17 2.45
N ALA A 152 18.43 19.26 2.62
CA ALA A 152 19.85 19.64 2.72
C ALA A 152 20.38 20.31 1.45
N ARG A 153 19.93 19.87 0.26
CA ARG A 153 20.28 20.50 -1.03
C ARG A 153 19.55 21.82 -1.29
N GLY A 154 18.35 22.01 -0.74
CA GLY A 154 17.60 23.26 -0.83
C GLY A 154 18.23 24.41 -0.04
N MET A 155 19.03 24.11 0.99
CA MET A 155 19.79 25.11 1.75
C MET A 155 21.15 25.46 1.12
N MET A 156 21.56 24.79 0.03
CA MET A 156 22.81 25.02 -0.71
C MET A 156 22.56 25.32 -2.20
N GLY A 157 21.35 25.76 -2.57
CA GLY A 157 21.04 26.24 -3.92
C GLY A 157 21.32 27.75 -4.02
N PRO A 158 21.94 28.22 -5.13
CA PRO A 158 22.49 29.57 -5.30
C PRO A 158 21.45 30.70 -5.31
#